data_AF-A0A3R7CQE1-F1
#
_entry.id   AF-A0A3R7CQE1-F1
#
_cell.length_a   1.000
_cell.length_b   1.000
_cell.length_c   1.000
_cell.angle_alpha   90.00
_cell.angle_beta   90.00
_cell.angle_gamma   90.00
#
_symmetry.space_group_name_H-M   'P 1'
#
loop_
_entity.id
_entity.type
_entity.pdbx_description
1 polymer ?
#
loop_
_entity_poly.entity_id
_entity_poly.type
_entity_poly.pdbx_seq_one_letter_code
_entity_poly.pdbx_strand_id
1 'polypeptide(L)'
;MALGYSLIVLTHPLTAFMTGIMFVPPLILLLLHKDTRSWSYWLRLIKTGIKTIMLVAIITCGYWLPVEEQNYNIPMRRPLTLVLSQTAKTPLQIIQGLGQSQLWSYSLGIIMGVALLALLVFVWKDSFVYQIVAIEAIVAIILSTNLIPWQYLQNTFFNYLQFPWRFLNLATFFLAVYLSHVLVIIYKWSQSKSQILFLSAIIVICSVQVVGSATSVYQRTTNIPILPYAQSNSLTSANIEHLNRNFTQRDYYPLASNADADSLEQHQSIINGNMVKLPIKTTTNTYQTHYYSKKRTTLDLPVIYYPGIKAVVNRNLVTKQVSSRGTIAIPVHKGANRIILQGSYSELAQISFIISILGILVTGSLIFRYW
;
A
#
# COMPACT_ATOMS: atom_id res chain seq x y z
N MET A 1 -20.81 -0.50 0.37
CA MET A 1 -19.70 -0.98 -0.50
C MET A 1 -18.75 0.14 -0.90
N ALA A 2 -19.22 1.21 -1.57
CA ALA A 2 -18.35 2.30 -2.04
C ALA A 2 -17.45 2.91 -0.94
N LEU A 3 -18.02 3.25 0.22
CA LEU A 3 -17.24 3.79 1.35
C LEU A 3 -16.16 2.80 1.82
N GLY A 4 -16.53 1.55 2.08
CA GLY A 4 -15.59 0.52 2.53
C GLY A 4 -14.44 0.29 1.55
N TYR A 5 -14.73 0.17 0.25
CA TYR A 5 -13.69 0.00 -0.76
C TYR A 5 -12.81 1.25 -0.92
N SER A 6 -13.40 2.45 -0.80
CA SER A 6 -12.64 3.71 -0.82
C SER A 6 -11.65 3.81 0.34
N LEU A 7 -12.04 3.39 1.54
CA LEU A 7 -11.13 3.35 2.70
C LEU A 7 -9.96 2.39 2.46
N ILE A 8 -10.18 1.27 1.77
CA ILE A 8 -9.09 0.36 1.38
C ILE A 8 -8.15 1.05 0.39
N VAL A 9 -8.67 1.74 -0.63
CA VAL A 9 -7.86 2.48 -1.62
C VAL A 9 -7.01 3.56 -0.94
N LEU A 10 -7.61 4.35 -0.04
CA LEU A 10 -6.91 5.43 0.67
C LEU A 10 -5.87 4.91 1.68
N THR A 11 -6.03 3.70 2.20
CA THR A 11 -5.09 3.10 3.16
C THR A 11 -3.94 2.40 2.45
N HIS A 12 -4.25 1.55 1.47
CA HIS A 12 -3.25 0.77 0.75
C HIS A 12 -3.80 0.33 -0.62
N PRO A 13 -3.47 1.06 -1.71
CA PRO A 13 -4.00 0.82 -3.06
C PRO A 13 -3.75 -0.61 -3.57
N LEU A 14 -2.64 -1.22 -3.18
CA LEU A 14 -2.32 -2.59 -3.57
C LEU A 14 -3.23 -3.62 -2.87
N THR A 15 -3.70 -3.36 -1.65
CA THR A 15 -4.74 -4.19 -1.03
C THR A 15 -6.06 -4.00 -1.77
N ALA A 16 -6.39 -2.76 -2.19
CA ALA A 16 -7.58 -2.52 -2.99
C ALA A 16 -7.54 -3.31 -4.31
N PHE A 17 -6.40 -3.34 -4.99
CA PHE A 17 -6.20 -4.14 -6.20
C PHE A 17 -6.48 -5.63 -5.96
N MET A 18 -5.94 -6.20 -4.88
CA MET A 18 -6.18 -7.59 -4.51
C MET A 18 -7.64 -7.87 -4.14
N THR A 19 -8.26 -6.98 -3.37
CA THR A 19 -9.70 -7.06 -3.04
C THR A 19 -10.56 -7.00 -4.31
N GLY A 20 -10.14 -6.20 -5.30
CA GLY A 20 -10.77 -6.15 -6.62
C GLY A 20 -10.76 -7.50 -7.33
N ILE A 21 -9.63 -8.20 -7.31
CA ILE A 21 -9.50 -9.58 -7.84
C ILE A 21 -10.44 -10.54 -7.10
N MET A 22 -10.55 -10.40 -5.78
CA MET A 22 -11.44 -11.23 -4.95
C MET A 22 -12.94 -10.97 -5.19
N PHE A 23 -13.35 -9.94 -5.94
CA PHE A 23 -14.75 -9.84 -6.36
C PHE A 23 -15.11 -10.81 -7.50
N VAL A 24 -14.14 -11.43 -8.18
CA VAL A 24 -14.41 -12.33 -9.31
C VAL A 24 -15.06 -13.65 -8.88
N PRO A 25 -14.57 -14.41 -7.89
CA PRO A 25 -15.18 -15.68 -7.52
C PRO A 25 -16.67 -15.58 -7.11
N PRO A 26 -17.10 -14.62 -6.27
CA PRO A 26 -18.51 -14.49 -5.89
C PRO A 26 -19.39 -14.12 -7.08
N LEU A 27 -18.89 -13.33 -8.03
CA LEU A 27 -19.62 -13.02 -9.27
C LEU A 27 -19.85 -14.28 -10.12
N ILE A 28 -18.86 -15.17 -10.22
CA ILE A 28 -19.01 -16.45 -10.91
C ILE A 28 -20.02 -17.35 -10.20
N LEU A 29 -19.96 -17.44 -8.87
CA LEU A 29 -20.93 -18.23 -8.10
C LEU A 29 -22.35 -17.69 -8.20
N LEU A 30 -22.50 -16.36 -8.26
CA LEU A 30 -23.79 -15.72 -8.50
C LEU A 30 -24.36 -16.07 -9.86
N LEU A 31 -23.56 -16.28 -10.91
CA LEU A 31 -24.05 -16.76 -12.23
C LEU A 31 -24.71 -18.13 -12.14
N LEU A 32 -24.24 -18.98 -11.22
CA LEU A 32 -24.73 -20.34 -11.02
C LEU A 32 -25.94 -20.41 -10.08
N HIS A 33 -26.23 -19.34 -9.34
CA HIS A 33 -27.30 -19.32 -8.35
C HIS A 33 -28.69 -19.17 -9.01
N LYS A 34 -29.67 -19.96 -8.56
CA LYS A 34 -31.02 -20.01 -9.16
C LYS A 34 -31.76 -18.66 -9.20
N ASP A 35 -31.52 -17.80 -8.20
CA ASP A 35 -32.23 -16.53 -8.06
C ASP A 35 -31.70 -15.40 -8.97
N THR A 36 -30.59 -15.62 -9.68
CA THR A 36 -29.95 -14.61 -10.55
C THR A 36 -30.27 -14.80 -12.03
N ARG A 37 -31.19 -15.71 -12.37
CA ARG A 37 -31.54 -16.04 -13.78
C ARG A 37 -32.21 -14.89 -14.54
N SER A 38 -32.75 -13.90 -13.85
CA SER A 38 -33.40 -12.76 -14.52
C SER A 38 -32.39 -11.76 -15.07
N TRP A 39 -32.56 -11.34 -16.32
CA TRP A 39 -31.75 -10.27 -16.92
C TRP A 39 -31.83 -8.95 -16.12
N SER A 40 -32.99 -8.66 -15.54
CA SER A 40 -33.19 -7.45 -14.72
C SER A 40 -32.28 -7.42 -13.48
N TYR A 41 -31.93 -8.58 -12.92
CA TYR A 41 -30.97 -8.69 -11.82
C TYR A 41 -29.58 -8.21 -12.25
N TRP A 42 -29.07 -8.71 -13.38
CA TRP A 42 -27.77 -8.33 -13.92
C TRP A 42 -27.71 -6.85 -14.28
N LEU A 43 -28.77 -6.30 -14.88
CA LEU A 43 -28.87 -4.86 -15.12
C LEU A 43 -28.80 -4.03 -13.83
N ARG A 44 -29.50 -4.45 -12.76
CA ARG A 44 -29.43 -3.78 -11.45
C ARG A 44 -28.04 -3.90 -10.83
N LEU A 45 -27.40 -5.06 -10.95
CA LEU A 45 -26.05 -5.31 -10.44
C LEU A 45 -25.03 -4.41 -11.16
N ILE A 46 -25.07 -4.36 -12.50
CA ILE A 46 -24.18 -3.50 -13.31
C ILE A 46 -24.40 -2.03 -12.97
N LYS A 47 -25.67 -1.56 -12.91
CA LYS A 47 -25.96 -0.17 -12.53
C LYS A 47 -25.43 0.17 -11.14
N THR A 48 -25.57 -0.74 -10.18
CA THR A 48 -25.05 -0.57 -8.82
C THR A 48 -23.52 -0.60 -8.79
N GLY A 49 -22.89 -1.47 -9.59
CA GLY A 49 -21.45 -1.56 -9.76
C GLY A 49 -20.86 -0.26 -10.33
N ILE A 50 -21.44 0.27 -11.41
CA ILE A 50 -21.02 1.54 -12.01
C ILE A 50 -21.15 2.69 -11.00
N LYS A 51 -22.30 2.81 -10.31
CA LYS A 51 -22.49 3.82 -9.25
C LYS A 51 -21.43 3.69 -8.15
N THR A 52 -21.10 2.46 -7.75
CA THR A 52 -20.08 2.19 -6.74
C THR A 52 -18.69 2.62 -7.21
N ILE A 53 -18.31 2.28 -8.45
CA ILE A 53 -17.02 2.67 -9.04
C ILE A 53 -16.91 4.20 -9.13
N MET A 54 -17.97 4.88 -9.58
CA MET A 54 -18.00 6.36 -9.65
C MET A 54 -17.83 7.00 -8.27
N LEU A 55 -18.56 6.50 -7.26
CA LEU A 55 -18.43 7.01 -5.88
C LEU A 55 -17.03 6.76 -5.32
N VAL A 56 -16.44 5.58 -5.57
CA VAL A 56 -15.06 5.30 -5.18
C VAL A 56 -14.10 6.26 -5.86
N ALA A 57 -14.24 6.49 -7.16
CA ALA A 57 -13.38 7.40 -7.90
C ALA A 57 -13.45 8.83 -7.35
N ILE A 58 -14.64 9.33 -7.02
CA ILE A 58 -14.87 10.64 -6.40
C ILE A 58 -14.24 10.69 -5.00
N ILE A 59 -14.54 9.72 -4.13
CA ILE A 59 -14.02 9.70 -2.76
C ILE A 59 -12.49 9.61 -2.75
N THR A 60 -11.89 8.90 -3.71
CA THR A 60 -10.44 8.67 -3.74
C THR A 60 -9.68 9.66 -4.62
N CYS A 61 -10.36 10.61 -5.27
CA CYS A 61 -9.72 11.51 -6.24
C CYS A 61 -8.64 12.41 -5.63
N GLY A 62 -8.78 12.80 -4.35
CA GLY A 62 -7.75 13.54 -3.62
C GLY A 62 -6.44 12.76 -3.40
N TYR A 63 -6.45 11.44 -3.65
CA TYR A 63 -5.25 10.60 -3.65
C TYR A 63 -4.70 10.39 -5.07
N TRP A 64 -5.53 9.92 -6.01
CA TRP A 64 -5.01 9.48 -7.32
C TRP A 64 -4.81 10.64 -8.30
N LEU A 65 -5.60 11.72 -8.26
CA LEU A 65 -5.41 12.86 -9.17
C LEU A 65 -4.06 13.57 -8.98
N PRO A 66 -3.59 13.87 -7.75
CA PRO A 66 -2.25 14.43 -7.54
C PRO A 66 -1.13 13.50 -8.04
N VAL A 67 -1.31 12.19 -7.90
CA VAL A 67 -0.34 11.19 -8.39
C VAL A 67 -0.29 11.21 -9.92
N GLU A 68 -1.44 11.26 -10.58
CA GLU A 68 -1.51 11.39 -12.05
C GLU A 68 -0.97 12.74 -12.53
N GLU A 69 -1.26 13.85 -11.83
CA GLU A 69 -0.67 15.15 -12.13
C GLU A 69 0.86 15.10 -12.07
N GLN A 70 1.39 14.46 -11.03
CA GLN A 70 2.83 14.27 -10.87
C GLN A 70 3.41 13.44 -12.02
N ASN A 71 2.80 12.30 -12.36
CA ASN A 71 3.26 11.41 -13.42
C ASN A 71 3.17 12.06 -14.82
N TYR A 72 2.14 12.87 -15.06
CA TYR A 72 1.98 13.62 -16.31
C TYR A 72 3.09 14.65 -16.50
N ASN A 73 3.47 15.36 -15.42
CA ASN A 73 4.56 16.32 -15.48
C ASN A 73 5.92 15.62 -15.57
N ILE A 74 6.13 14.57 -14.77
CA ILE A 74 7.37 13.82 -14.69
C ILE A 74 7.06 12.36 -14.38
N PRO A 75 7.31 11.44 -15.33
CA PRO A 75 7.15 10.01 -15.10
C PRO A 75 8.01 9.53 -13.93
N MET A 76 7.37 8.90 -12.95
CA MET A 76 8.03 8.38 -11.76
C MET A 76 8.37 6.91 -11.89
N ARG A 77 9.47 6.53 -11.26
CA ARG A 77 9.88 5.14 -11.09
C ARG A 77 8.95 4.47 -10.09
N ARG A 78 8.38 3.34 -10.47
CA ARG A 78 7.66 2.48 -9.53
C ARG A 78 8.62 1.77 -8.57
N PRO A 79 8.14 1.28 -7.41
CA PRO A 79 8.95 0.43 -6.53
C PRO A 79 9.54 -0.79 -7.25
N LEU A 80 10.58 -1.38 -6.64
CA LEU A 80 11.30 -2.53 -7.18
C LEU A 80 10.36 -3.61 -7.76
N THR A 81 10.62 -3.98 -9.01
CA THR A 81 9.83 -4.97 -9.74
C THR A 81 10.30 -6.36 -9.37
N LEU A 82 9.55 -7.03 -8.50
CA LEU A 82 9.84 -8.39 -8.10
C LEU A 82 9.29 -9.41 -9.11
N VAL A 83 9.89 -10.59 -9.12
CA VAL A 83 9.41 -11.74 -9.90
C VAL A 83 8.28 -12.40 -9.12
N LEU A 84 7.06 -12.35 -9.67
CA LEU A 84 5.86 -12.83 -8.98
C LEU A 84 5.95 -14.31 -8.58
N SER A 85 6.54 -15.15 -9.44
CA SER A 85 6.68 -16.58 -9.14
C SER A 85 7.64 -16.87 -7.99
N GLN A 86 8.65 -16.01 -7.78
CA GLN A 86 9.61 -16.14 -6.68
C GLN A 86 9.04 -15.64 -5.35
N THR A 87 8.06 -14.72 -5.41
CA THR A 87 7.36 -14.19 -4.24
C THR A 87 6.08 -14.96 -3.91
N ALA A 88 5.67 -15.93 -4.73
CA ALA A 88 4.58 -16.84 -4.40
C ALA A 88 5.05 -17.93 -3.42
N LYS A 89 4.16 -18.41 -2.55
CA LYS A 89 4.48 -19.52 -1.64
C LYS A 89 4.31 -20.87 -2.31
N THR A 90 5.05 -21.87 -1.86
CA THR A 90 4.71 -23.26 -2.19
C THR A 90 3.60 -23.75 -1.26
N PRO A 91 2.76 -24.72 -1.68
CA PRO A 91 1.77 -25.35 -0.79
C PRO A 91 2.41 -25.90 0.49
N LEU A 92 3.62 -26.46 0.41
CA LEU A 92 4.36 -26.93 1.57
C LEU A 92 4.67 -25.80 2.56
N GLN A 93 5.05 -24.60 2.07
CA GLN A 93 5.27 -23.43 2.92
C GLN A 93 3.98 -22.96 3.62
N ILE A 94 2.81 -23.16 3.01
CA ILE A 94 1.52 -22.88 3.66
C ILE A 94 1.32 -23.82 4.85
N ILE A 95 1.54 -25.12 4.64
CA ILE A 95 1.39 -26.17 5.67
C ILE A 95 2.40 -25.96 6.81
N GLN A 96 3.68 -25.73 6.48
CA GLN A 96 4.71 -25.42 7.48
C GLN A 96 4.38 -24.15 8.26
N GLY A 97 3.74 -23.17 7.62
CA GLY A 97 3.24 -21.96 8.24
C GLY A 97 2.07 -22.16 9.21
N LEU A 98 1.40 -23.32 9.24
CA LEU A 98 0.33 -23.56 10.22
C LEU A 98 0.89 -23.72 11.63
N GLY A 99 2.04 -24.40 11.77
CA GLY A 99 2.71 -24.59 13.06
C GLY A 99 3.54 -23.39 13.51
N GLN A 100 3.77 -22.42 12.61
CA GLN A 100 4.61 -21.25 12.86
C GLN A 100 3.74 -20.01 12.94
N SER A 101 3.72 -19.34 14.09
CA SER A 101 3.04 -18.05 14.24
C SER A 101 4.05 -16.92 14.04
N GLN A 102 4.63 -16.84 12.84
CA GLN A 102 5.69 -15.89 12.55
C GLN A 102 5.15 -14.75 11.68
N LEU A 103 5.17 -13.53 12.22
CA LEU A 103 4.66 -12.33 11.51
C LEU A 103 5.46 -12.01 10.25
N TRP A 104 6.76 -12.33 10.22
CA TRP A 104 7.61 -12.05 9.05
C TRP A 104 7.40 -13.06 7.90
N SER A 105 7.09 -14.31 8.21
CA SER A 105 6.96 -15.36 7.19
C SER A 105 5.59 -15.33 6.51
N TYR A 106 4.68 -14.44 6.95
CA TYR A 106 3.33 -14.28 6.42
C TYR A 106 2.60 -15.62 6.33
N SER A 107 2.41 -16.23 7.50
CA SER A 107 1.83 -17.56 7.67
C SER A 107 0.40 -17.46 8.20
N LEU A 108 -0.41 -18.50 7.95
CA LEU A 108 -1.78 -18.58 8.48
C LEU A 108 -1.79 -18.79 10.00
N GLY A 109 -0.78 -19.47 10.55
CA GLY A 109 -0.74 -19.85 11.95
C GLY A 109 -1.79 -20.90 12.33
N ILE A 110 -1.72 -21.36 13.57
CA ILE A 110 -2.44 -22.58 13.99
C ILE A 110 -3.95 -22.35 14.07
N ILE A 111 -4.40 -21.18 14.55
CA ILE A 111 -5.83 -20.87 14.66
C ILE A 111 -6.49 -20.85 13.27
N MET A 112 -5.86 -20.21 12.28
CA MET A 112 -6.39 -20.22 10.91
C MET A 112 -6.26 -21.60 10.26
N GLY A 113 -5.27 -22.40 10.64
CA GLY A 113 -5.18 -23.81 10.25
C GLY A 113 -6.38 -24.62 10.74
N VAL A 114 -6.77 -24.46 12.00
CA VAL A 114 -7.98 -25.10 12.56
C VAL A 114 -9.23 -24.58 11.86
N ALA A 115 -9.33 -23.28 11.60
CA ALA A 115 -10.44 -22.70 10.84
C ALA A 115 -10.55 -23.29 9.43
N LEU A 116 -9.40 -23.47 8.75
CA LEU A 116 -9.34 -24.09 7.43
C LEU A 116 -9.81 -25.55 7.47
N LEU A 117 -9.39 -26.33 8.47
CA LEU A 117 -9.86 -27.70 8.66
C LEU A 117 -11.38 -27.77 8.90
N ALA A 118 -11.90 -26.92 9.79
CA ALA A 118 -13.33 -26.83 10.04
C ALA A 118 -14.10 -26.48 8.76
N LEU A 119 -13.60 -25.52 8.00
CA LEU A 119 -14.18 -25.10 6.72
C LEU A 119 -14.23 -26.24 5.71
N LEU A 120 -13.12 -26.97 5.51
CA LEU A 120 -13.07 -28.07 4.54
C LEU A 120 -14.05 -29.20 4.86
N VAL A 121 -14.36 -29.42 6.14
CA VAL A 121 -15.25 -30.49 6.61
C VAL A 121 -16.72 -30.05 6.64
N PHE A 122 -17.02 -28.86 7.16
CA PHE A 122 -18.39 -28.49 7.53
C PHE A 122 -19.11 -27.58 6.53
N VAL A 123 -18.39 -26.86 5.66
CA VAL A 123 -18.99 -25.84 4.78
C VAL A 123 -20.11 -26.37 3.89
N TRP A 124 -20.04 -27.64 3.47
CA TRP A 124 -21.04 -28.27 2.60
C TRP A 124 -22.43 -28.35 3.23
N LYS A 125 -22.54 -28.22 4.55
CA LYS A 125 -23.79 -28.22 5.30
C LYS A 125 -24.26 -26.80 5.67
N ASP A 126 -23.46 -25.79 5.39
CA ASP A 126 -23.76 -24.39 5.71
C ASP A 126 -24.57 -23.69 4.62
N SER A 127 -25.08 -22.49 4.94
CA SER A 127 -25.79 -21.64 4.00
C SER A 127 -24.88 -21.17 2.86
N PHE A 128 -25.49 -20.79 1.73
CA PHE A 128 -24.79 -20.32 0.53
C PHE A 128 -23.83 -19.15 0.82
N VAL A 129 -24.14 -18.28 1.79
CA VAL A 129 -23.28 -17.17 2.19
C VAL A 129 -21.94 -17.67 2.76
N TYR A 130 -21.97 -18.68 3.63
CA TYR A 130 -20.75 -19.26 4.20
C TYR A 130 -19.99 -20.14 3.21
N GLN A 131 -20.69 -20.73 2.23
CA GLN A 131 -20.05 -21.37 1.08
C GLN A 131 -19.25 -20.36 0.24
N ILE A 132 -19.78 -19.16 0.01
CA ILE A 132 -19.01 -18.08 -0.65
C ILE A 132 -17.79 -17.70 0.19
N VAL A 133 -17.94 -17.47 1.49
CA VAL A 133 -16.81 -17.14 2.40
C VAL A 133 -15.72 -18.23 2.33
N ALA A 134 -16.12 -19.49 2.29
CA ALA A 134 -15.19 -20.59 2.20
C ALA A 134 -14.44 -20.65 0.86
N ILE A 135 -15.16 -20.45 -0.24
CA ILE A 135 -14.54 -20.40 -1.58
C ILE A 135 -13.58 -19.22 -1.67
N GLU A 136 -13.96 -18.05 -1.13
CA GLU A 136 -13.09 -16.87 -1.04
C GLU A 136 -11.79 -17.19 -0.27
N ALA A 137 -11.89 -17.84 0.88
CA ALA A 137 -10.72 -18.27 1.65
C ALA A 137 -9.80 -19.21 0.83
N ILE A 138 -10.38 -20.22 0.17
CA ILE A 138 -9.65 -21.20 -0.63
C ILE A 138 -8.99 -20.52 -1.84
N VAL A 139 -9.71 -19.68 -2.57
CA VAL A 139 -9.19 -18.93 -3.72
C VAL A 139 -8.04 -18.03 -3.29
N ALA A 140 -8.17 -17.30 -2.16
CA ALA A 140 -7.08 -16.48 -1.63
C ALA A 140 -5.84 -17.33 -1.28
N ILE A 141 -6.01 -18.52 -0.70
CA ILE A 141 -4.89 -19.44 -0.45
C ILE A 141 -4.24 -19.84 -1.78
N ILE A 142 -5.02 -20.25 -2.78
CA ILE A 142 -4.48 -20.66 -4.09
C ILE A 142 -3.72 -19.50 -4.75
N LEU A 143 -4.30 -18.29 -4.77
CA LEU A 143 -3.67 -17.08 -5.30
C LEU A 143 -2.39 -16.70 -4.54
N SER A 144 -2.24 -17.13 -3.29
CA SER A 144 -0.99 -16.92 -2.55
C SER A 144 0.16 -17.84 -2.96
N THR A 145 -0.14 -18.87 -3.74
CA THR A 145 0.80 -19.94 -4.06
C THR A 145 1.30 -19.94 -5.50
N ASN A 146 2.34 -20.73 -5.74
CA ASN A 146 2.88 -21.05 -7.07
C ASN A 146 2.04 -22.07 -7.85
N LEU A 147 0.87 -22.49 -7.33
CA LEU A 147 -0.13 -23.23 -8.11
C LEU A 147 -0.66 -22.37 -9.26
N ILE A 148 -0.71 -21.06 -9.06
CA ILE A 148 -0.95 -20.11 -10.15
C ILE A 148 0.38 -19.90 -10.88
N PRO A 149 0.40 -20.02 -12.23
CA PRO A 149 1.61 -19.84 -13.01
C PRO A 149 1.92 -18.35 -13.20
N TRP A 150 2.29 -17.68 -12.11
CA TRP A 150 2.54 -16.23 -12.02
C TRP A 150 3.57 -15.71 -13.03
N GLN A 151 4.45 -16.58 -13.54
CA GLN A 151 5.43 -16.24 -14.58
C GLN A 151 4.78 -15.71 -15.86
N TYR A 152 3.60 -16.22 -16.25
CA TYR A 152 2.89 -15.74 -17.44
C TYR A 152 2.26 -14.36 -17.24
N LEU A 153 2.10 -13.93 -15.98
CA LEU A 153 1.55 -12.63 -15.61
C LEU A 153 2.65 -11.58 -15.33
N GLN A 154 3.93 -11.96 -15.40
CA GLN A 154 5.06 -11.12 -15.02
C GLN A 154 5.17 -9.83 -15.86
N ASN A 155 4.84 -9.89 -17.15
CA ASN A 155 4.93 -8.75 -18.06
C ASN A 155 3.56 -8.08 -18.30
N THR A 156 2.61 -8.32 -17.40
CA THR A 156 1.25 -7.77 -17.49
C THR A 156 0.98 -6.78 -16.36
N PHE A 157 -0.19 -6.16 -16.38
CA PHE A 157 -0.68 -5.31 -15.30
C PHE A 157 -0.64 -6.00 -13.92
N PHE A 158 -0.72 -7.32 -13.84
CA PHE A 158 -0.66 -8.05 -12.57
C PHE A 158 0.71 -7.99 -11.87
N ASN A 159 1.78 -7.55 -12.54
CA ASN A 159 3.09 -7.38 -11.90
C ASN A 159 3.08 -6.33 -10.77
N TYR A 160 2.14 -5.38 -10.80
CA TYR A 160 1.95 -4.43 -9.69
C TYR A 160 1.57 -5.13 -8.37
N LEU A 161 1.12 -6.39 -8.41
CA LEU A 161 0.87 -7.21 -7.22
C LEU A 161 2.12 -7.34 -6.34
N GLN A 162 3.29 -7.49 -6.97
CA GLN A 162 4.63 -7.75 -6.40
C GLN A 162 4.77 -9.02 -5.53
N PHE A 163 3.77 -9.32 -4.70
CA PHE A 163 3.83 -10.34 -3.66
C PHE A 163 2.54 -11.17 -3.63
N PRO A 164 2.42 -12.25 -4.42
CA PRO A 164 1.26 -13.12 -4.38
C PRO A 164 0.95 -13.66 -2.97
N TRP A 165 1.98 -13.94 -2.16
CA TRP A 165 1.80 -14.39 -0.78
C TRP A 165 0.87 -13.49 0.06
N ARG A 166 0.70 -12.20 -0.30
CA ARG A 166 -0.19 -11.26 0.41
C ARG A 166 -1.64 -11.68 0.38
N PHE A 167 -2.07 -12.51 -0.57
CA PHE A 167 -3.44 -13.04 -0.58
C PHE A 167 -3.75 -13.85 0.68
N LEU A 168 -2.74 -14.34 1.42
CA LEU A 168 -2.95 -14.95 2.74
C LEU A 168 -3.60 -14.00 3.76
N ASN A 169 -3.42 -12.68 3.64
CA ASN A 169 -4.12 -11.75 4.52
C ASN A 169 -5.64 -11.79 4.28
N LEU A 170 -6.05 -11.93 3.03
CA LEU A 170 -7.46 -12.07 2.66
C LEU A 170 -7.97 -13.46 3.05
N ALA A 171 -7.16 -14.51 2.86
CA ALA A 171 -7.50 -15.84 3.36
C ALA A 171 -7.74 -15.83 4.88
N THR A 172 -6.84 -15.24 5.66
CA THR A 172 -6.99 -15.07 7.12
C THR A 172 -8.28 -14.33 7.46
N PHE A 173 -8.63 -13.26 6.73
CA PHE A 173 -9.89 -12.55 6.93
C PHE A 173 -11.11 -13.47 6.73
N PHE A 174 -11.21 -14.18 5.61
CA PHE A 174 -12.35 -15.06 5.33
C PHE A 174 -12.39 -16.27 6.27
N LEU A 175 -11.24 -16.85 6.61
CA LEU A 175 -11.13 -17.91 7.62
C LEU A 175 -11.58 -17.42 9.01
N ALA A 176 -11.27 -16.19 9.38
CA ALA A 176 -11.74 -15.60 10.63
C ALA A 176 -13.27 -15.39 10.63
N VAL A 177 -13.85 -14.95 9.51
CA VAL A 177 -15.32 -14.86 9.36
C VAL A 177 -15.97 -16.23 9.52
N TYR A 178 -15.44 -17.26 8.83
CA TYR A 178 -15.99 -18.62 8.94
C TYR A 178 -15.81 -19.20 10.35
N LEU A 179 -14.64 -19.00 10.95
CA LEU A 179 -14.37 -19.41 12.33
C LEU A 179 -15.38 -18.77 13.29
N SER A 180 -15.67 -17.47 13.15
CA SER A 180 -16.67 -16.78 13.97
C SER A 180 -18.05 -17.45 13.89
N HIS A 181 -18.49 -17.85 12.69
CA HIS A 181 -19.74 -18.59 12.49
C HIS A 181 -19.74 -19.94 13.22
N VAL A 182 -18.68 -20.72 13.06
CA VAL A 182 -18.52 -22.01 13.75
C VAL A 182 -18.54 -21.82 15.27
N LEU A 183 -17.83 -20.82 15.78
CA LEU A 183 -17.80 -20.50 17.22
C LEU A 183 -19.20 -20.12 17.76
N VAL A 184 -20.01 -19.41 16.97
CA VAL A 184 -21.41 -19.09 17.35
C VAL A 184 -22.27 -20.36 17.43
N ILE A 185 -22.11 -21.30 16.49
CA ILE A 185 -22.83 -22.58 16.56
C ILE A 185 -22.44 -23.34 17.82
N ILE A 186 -21.14 -23.48 18.11
CA ILE A 186 -20.63 -24.16 19.30
C ILE A 186 -21.14 -23.47 20.58
N TYR A 187 -21.12 -22.14 20.61
CA TYR A 187 -21.62 -21.35 21.74
C TYR A 187 -23.10 -21.66 22.03
N LYS A 188 -23.94 -21.73 20.98
CA LYS A 188 -25.38 -22.02 21.13
C LYS A 188 -25.67 -23.44 21.63
N TRP A 189 -24.77 -24.39 21.42
CA TRP A 189 -24.91 -25.77 21.91
C TRP A 189 -24.41 -25.95 23.35
N SER A 190 -23.81 -24.92 23.94
CA SER A 190 -23.16 -24.96 25.24
C SER A 190 -24.05 -24.38 26.36
N GLN A 191 -23.92 -24.91 27.58
CA GLN A 191 -24.58 -24.38 28.77
C GLN A 191 -23.95 -23.05 29.22
N SER A 192 -24.68 -22.22 29.98
CA SER A 192 -24.25 -20.85 30.32
C SER A 192 -22.86 -20.75 31.01
N LYS A 193 -22.51 -21.69 31.89
CA LYS A 193 -21.19 -21.70 32.55
C LYS A 193 -20.05 -22.14 31.63
N SER A 194 -20.29 -23.07 30.70
CA SER A 194 -19.30 -23.55 29.72
C SER A 194 -19.07 -22.54 28.59
N GLN A 195 -20.04 -21.66 28.32
CA GLN A 195 -19.91 -20.54 27.38
C GLN A 195 -18.85 -19.51 27.79
N ILE A 196 -18.83 -19.11 29.07
CA ILE A 196 -17.82 -18.16 29.58
C ILE A 196 -16.43 -18.79 29.50
N LEU A 197 -16.28 -20.04 29.95
CA LEU A 197 -15.02 -20.77 29.88
C LEU A 197 -14.50 -20.90 28.44
N PHE A 198 -15.40 -21.19 27.49
CA PHE A 198 -15.07 -21.27 26.06
C PHE A 198 -14.55 -19.94 25.51
N LEU A 199 -15.23 -18.82 25.79
CA LEU A 199 -14.79 -17.49 25.36
C LEU A 199 -13.45 -17.10 26.01
N SER A 200 -13.28 -17.38 27.31
CA SER A 200 -12.00 -17.15 28.00
C SER A 200 -10.86 -17.98 27.38
N ALA A 201 -11.11 -19.25 27.05
CA ALA A 201 -10.11 -20.10 26.40
C ALA A 201 -9.69 -19.56 25.03
N ILE A 202 -10.64 -19.10 24.21
CA ILE A 202 -10.34 -18.48 22.90
C ILE A 202 -9.47 -17.23 23.07
N ILE A 203 -9.81 -16.35 24.02
CA ILE A 203 -9.03 -15.14 24.30
C ILE A 203 -7.60 -15.50 24.72
N VAL A 204 -7.44 -16.51 25.58
CA VAL A 204 -6.11 -16.98 26.01
C VAL A 204 -5.32 -17.54 24.82
N ILE A 205 -5.92 -18.40 23.99
CA ILE A 205 -5.25 -18.97 22.81
C ILE A 205 -4.81 -17.89 21.83
N CYS A 206 -5.68 -16.92 21.52
CA CYS A 206 -5.33 -15.78 20.67
C CYS A 206 -4.20 -14.94 21.27
N SER A 207 -4.25 -14.67 22.58
CA SER A 207 -3.22 -13.88 23.28
C SER A 207 -1.87 -14.60 23.28
N VAL A 208 -1.84 -15.90 23.52
CA VAL A 208 -0.62 -16.73 23.45
C VAL A 208 -0.04 -16.70 22.04
N GLN A 209 -0.86 -16.81 20.99
CA GLN A 209 -0.39 -16.71 19.62
C GLN A 209 0.22 -15.33 19.32
N VAL A 210 -0.40 -14.24 19.78
CA VAL A 210 0.11 -12.87 19.60
C VAL A 210 1.45 -12.69 20.32
N VAL A 211 1.56 -13.12 21.58
CA VAL A 211 2.79 -13.01 22.37
C VAL A 211 3.92 -13.86 21.78
N GLY A 212 3.62 -15.10 21.37
CA GLY A 212 4.59 -15.96 20.69
C GLY A 212 5.08 -15.35 19.37
N SER A 213 4.16 -14.75 18.60
CA SER A 213 4.49 -14.04 17.38
C SER A 213 5.39 -12.83 17.63
N ALA A 214 5.05 -11.98 18.60
CA ALA A 214 5.83 -10.81 18.97
C ALA A 214 7.23 -11.19 19.47
N THR A 215 7.33 -12.26 20.25
CA THR A 215 8.60 -12.79 20.75
C THR A 215 9.48 -13.29 19.61
N SER A 216 8.91 -13.99 18.62
CA SER A 216 9.64 -14.48 17.45
C SER A 216 10.22 -13.35 16.59
N VAL A 217 9.46 -12.24 16.45
CA VAL A 217 9.93 -11.04 15.76
C VAL A 217 11.05 -10.40 16.54
N TYR A 218 10.85 -10.18 17.85
CA TYR A 218 11.84 -9.57 18.73
C TYR A 218 13.18 -10.30 18.68
N GLN A 219 13.19 -11.61 18.93
CA GLN A 219 14.40 -12.45 18.91
C GLN A 219 15.12 -12.40 17.57
N ARG A 220 14.38 -12.35 16.46
CA ARG A 220 14.98 -12.31 15.13
C ARG A 220 15.57 -10.94 14.82
N THR A 221 14.90 -9.86 15.21
CA THR A 221 15.42 -8.49 15.02
C THR A 221 16.67 -8.23 15.85
N THR A 222 16.78 -8.82 17.05
CA THR A 222 17.99 -8.68 17.88
C THR A 222 19.16 -9.55 17.42
N ASN A 223 18.88 -10.65 16.71
CA ASN A 223 19.90 -11.64 16.30
C ASN A 223 20.28 -11.58 14.82
N ILE A 224 19.92 -10.52 14.08
CA ILE A 224 20.43 -10.33 12.71
C ILE A 224 21.91 -9.96 12.82
N PRO A 225 22.86 -10.73 12.25
CA PRO A 225 24.20 -10.24 12.01
C PRO A 225 24.05 -9.08 11.03
N ILE A 226 24.12 -7.87 11.55
CA ILE A 226 23.91 -6.68 10.75
C ILE A 226 25.05 -6.63 9.72
N LEU A 227 24.73 -6.17 8.51
CA LEU A 227 25.66 -5.84 7.42
C LEU A 227 26.99 -5.24 7.96
N PRO A 228 28.12 -5.35 7.23
CA PRO A 228 29.47 -4.95 7.69
C PRO A 228 29.63 -3.51 8.25
N TYR A 229 28.59 -2.69 8.20
CA TYR A 229 28.57 -1.31 8.65
C TYR A 229 27.95 -1.08 10.05
N ALA A 230 27.35 -2.09 10.69
CA ALA A 230 26.89 -1.95 12.07
C ALA A 230 27.68 -2.89 13.00
N GLN A 231 28.79 -2.37 13.50
CA GLN A 231 29.68 -3.02 14.47
C GLN A 231 29.09 -3.11 15.89
N SER A 232 27.76 -3.08 16.03
CA SER A 232 27.09 -3.21 17.33
C SER A 232 25.94 -4.20 17.21
N ASN A 233 26.06 -5.33 17.90
CA ASN A 233 25.09 -6.44 17.97
C ASN A 233 23.74 -6.06 18.63
N SER A 234 23.34 -4.80 18.62
CA SER A 234 22.05 -4.35 19.15
C SER A 234 21.48 -3.19 18.33
N LEU A 235 20.24 -3.37 17.86
CA LEU A 235 19.43 -2.30 17.27
C LEU A 235 18.97 -1.36 18.39
N THR A 236 19.85 -0.44 18.82
CA THR A 236 19.45 0.67 19.69
C THR A 236 18.72 1.75 18.86
N SER A 237 17.91 2.58 19.51
CA SER A 237 17.24 3.72 18.84
C SER A 237 18.22 4.62 18.10
N ALA A 238 19.41 4.85 18.67
CA ALA A 238 20.49 5.63 18.06
C ALA A 238 21.04 4.97 16.78
N ASN A 239 21.23 3.64 16.78
CA ASN A 239 21.70 2.91 15.61
C ASN A 239 20.66 2.88 14.48
N ILE A 240 19.38 2.76 14.82
CA ILE A 240 18.27 2.80 13.85
C ILE A 240 18.20 4.19 13.20
N GLU A 241 18.32 5.26 13.98
CA GLU A 241 18.33 6.62 13.43
C GLU A 241 19.50 6.81 12.46
N HIS A 242 20.69 6.35 12.83
CA HIS A 242 21.86 6.41 11.96
C HIS A 242 21.67 5.59 10.67
N LEU A 243 21.14 4.37 10.76
CA LEU A 243 20.83 3.55 9.58
C LEU A 243 19.79 4.21 8.68
N ASN A 244 18.71 4.75 9.24
CA ASN A 244 17.67 5.43 8.49
C ASN A 244 18.18 6.70 7.80
N ARG A 245 19.06 7.47 8.45
CA ARG A 245 19.67 8.67 7.86
C ARG A 245 20.59 8.35 6.68
N ASN A 246 21.20 7.17 6.67
CA ASN A 246 22.12 6.73 5.62
C ASN A 246 21.46 5.80 4.59
N PHE A 247 20.20 5.39 4.80
CA PHE A 247 19.47 4.54 3.88
C PHE A 247 18.97 5.36 2.70
N THR A 248 19.51 5.08 1.52
CA THR A 248 19.07 5.70 0.27
C THR A 248 17.99 4.84 -0.38
N GLN A 249 16.80 5.41 -0.52
CA GLN A 249 15.69 4.83 -1.27
C GLN A 249 15.43 5.67 -2.52
N ARG A 250 15.39 5.00 -3.68
CA ARG A 250 15.15 5.61 -4.99
C ARG A 250 13.76 5.34 -5.54
N ASP A 251 12.90 4.69 -4.75
CA ASP A 251 11.48 4.52 -5.09
C ASP A 251 10.82 5.88 -5.33
N TYR A 252 10.00 5.97 -6.38
CA TYR A 252 9.29 7.19 -6.78
C TYR A 252 10.17 8.36 -7.20
N TYR A 253 11.45 8.12 -7.51
CA TYR A 253 12.27 9.10 -8.19
C TYR A 253 11.78 9.28 -9.63
N PRO A 254 11.93 10.46 -10.24
CA PRO A 254 11.78 10.61 -11.68
C PRO A 254 12.59 9.56 -12.44
N LEU A 255 12.03 9.00 -13.52
CA LEU A 255 12.78 8.09 -14.39
C LEU A 255 14.07 8.73 -14.90
N ALA A 256 14.02 10.03 -15.19
CA ALA A 256 15.16 10.84 -15.61
C ALA A 256 16.26 10.96 -14.56
N SER A 257 15.96 10.80 -13.26
CA SER A 257 16.95 10.92 -12.18
C SER A 257 17.89 9.72 -12.08
N ASN A 258 17.63 8.61 -12.77
CA ASN A 258 18.39 7.37 -12.56
C ASN A 258 19.88 7.51 -12.92
N ALA A 259 20.21 8.24 -13.99
CA ALA A 259 21.59 8.48 -14.39
C ALA A 259 22.36 9.37 -13.40
N ASP A 260 21.66 10.24 -12.69
CA ASP A 260 22.22 11.27 -11.81
C ASP A 260 21.87 11.05 -10.33
N ALA A 261 21.42 9.85 -9.95
CA ALA A 261 20.87 9.58 -8.62
C ALA A 261 21.89 9.89 -7.51
N ASP A 262 23.16 9.54 -7.72
CA ASP A 262 24.23 9.80 -6.76
C ASP A 262 24.43 11.31 -6.53
N SER A 263 24.25 12.14 -7.56
CA SER A 263 24.34 13.60 -7.44
C SER A 263 23.20 14.18 -6.59
N LEU A 264 22.01 13.57 -6.65
CA LEU A 264 20.86 13.95 -5.84
C LEU A 264 21.07 13.55 -4.37
N GLU A 265 21.55 12.33 -4.14
CA GLU A 265 21.89 11.84 -2.80
C GLU A 265 22.99 12.70 -2.14
N GLN A 266 23.97 13.14 -2.93
CA GLN A 266 25.04 14.05 -2.48
C GLN A 266 24.63 15.53 -2.42
N HIS A 267 23.38 15.84 -2.76
CA HIS A 267 22.81 17.20 -2.77
C HIS A 267 23.61 18.17 -3.66
N GLN A 268 23.98 17.73 -4.85
CA GLN A 268 24.75 18.51 -5.83
C GLN A 268 23.82 19.21 -6.82
N SER A 269 24.03 20.52 -6.99
CA SER A 269 23.37 21.33 -8.01
C SER A 269 24.14 21.24 -9.33
N ILE A 270 23.48 21.41 -10.48
CA ILE A 270 24.14 21.50 -11.79
C ILE A 270 24.06 22.93 -12.31
N ILE A 271 25.21 23.46 -12.74
CA ILE A 271 25.34 24.82 -13.27
C ILE A 271 26.20 24.78 -14.53
N ASN A 272 25.61 25.12 -15.68
CA ASN A 272 26.27 25.01 -16.99
C ASN A 272 26.92 23.62 -17.22
N GLY A 273 26.28 22.54 -16.76
CA GLY A 273 26.79 21.17 -16.89
C GLY A 273 27.77 20.73 -15.81
N ASN A 274 28.21 21.62 -14.91
CA ASN A 274 29.12 21.27 -13.82
C ASN A 274 28.37 21.02 -12.51
N MET A 275 28.74 19.95 -11.81
CA MET A 275 28.25 19.64 -10.47
C MET A 275 28.88 20.58 -9.43
N VAL A 276 28.03 21.18 -8.59
CA VAL A 276 28.44 22.14 -7.56
C VAL A 276 27.66 21.88 -6.28
N LYS A 277 28.37 21.76 -5.15
CA LYS A 277 27.74 21.68 -3.84
C LYS A 277 27.50 23.09 -3.30
N LEU A 278 26.24 23.44 -3.04
CA LEU A 278 25.85 24.74 -2.50
C LEU A 278 25.54 24.61 -1.00
N PRO A 279 25.63 25.71 -0.22
CA PRO A 279 25.12 25.72 1.14
C PRO A 279 23.60 25.58 1.14
N ILE A 280 23.08 24.65 1.94
CA ILE A 280 21.65 24.30 1.97
C ILE A 280 21.12 24.50 3.38
N LYS A 281 19.94 25.11 3.49
CA LYS A 281 19.11 25.11 4.69
C LYS A 281 17.74 24.58 4.34
N THR A 282 17.28 23.56 5.03
CA THR A 282 15.96 22.95 4.81
C THR A 282 15.10 23.03 6.06
N THR A 283 13.81 23.25 5.86
CA THR A 283 12.76 23.00 6.86
C THR A 283 11.81 21.93 6.33
N THR A 284 10.71 21.66 7.04
CA THR A 284 9.68 20.70 6.61
C THR A 284 9.13 20.99 5.21
N ASN A 285 9.06 22.26 4.78
CA ASN A 285 8.46 22.67 3.51
C ASN A 285 9.29 23.69 2.72
N THR A 286 10.51 24.01 3.14
CA THR A 286 11.37 24.93 2.41
C THR A 286 12.77 24.38 2.18
N TYR A 287 13.31 24.69 1.01
CA TYR A 287 14.71 24.50 0.66
C TYR A 287 15.29 25.87 0.31
N GLN A 288 16.38 26.26 0.98
CA GLN A 288 17.01 27.56 0.81
C GLN A 288 18.48 27.39 0.46
N THR A 289 18.94 28.14 -0.54
CA THR A 289 20.34 28.19 -0.92
C THR A 289 20.73 29.57 -1.44
N HIS A 290 22.04 29.80 -1.53
CA HIS A 290 22.61 31.03 -2.05
C HIS A 290 23.64 30.70 -3.13
N TYR A 291 23.59 31.45 -4.22
CA TYR A 291 24.53 31.28 -5.31
C TYR A 291 24.91 32.63 -5.92
N TYR A 292 26.22 32.87 -6.06
CA TYR A 292 26.73 34.02 -6.80
C TYR A 292 27.01 33.62 -8.24
N SER A 293 26.26 34.18 -9.18
CA SER A 293 26.42 33.85 -10.59
C SER A 293 27.20 34.93 -11.34
N LYS A 294 28.20 34.53 -12.13
CA LYS A 294 28.97 35.47 -12.98
C LYS A 294 28.17 36.00 -14.16
N LYS A 295 27.16 35.24 -14.62
CA LYS A 295 26.27 35.57 -15.74
C LYS A 295 24.86 35.06 -15.48
N ARG A 296 23.88 35.50 -16.25
CA ARG A 296 22.55 34.87 -16.23
C ARG A 296 22.70 33.41 -16.67
N THR A 297 22.14 32.48 -15.90
CA THR A 297 22.19 31.04 -16.21
C THR A 297 21.00 30.33 -15.57
N THR A 298 20.86 29.04 -15.85
CA THR A 298 19.89 28.16 -15.20
C THR A 298 20.63 27.34 -14.15
N LEU A 299 20.08 27.34 -12.94
CA LEU A 299 20.52 26.52 -11.83
C LEU A 299 19.58 25.34 -11.70
N ASP A 300 20.12 24.14 -11.86
CA ASP A 300 19.43 22.89 -11.55
C ASP A 300 19.74 22.51 -10.09
N LEU A 301 18.70 22.47 -9.27
CA LEU A 301 18.78 22.17 -7.85
C LEU A 301 18.54 20.67 -7.61
N PRO A 302 19.16 20.05 -6.58
CA PRO A 302 18.95 18.64 -6.23
C PRO A 302 17.61 18.44 -5.49
N VAL A 303 16.52 18.99 -6.04
CA VAL A 303 15.17 18.88 -5.49
C VAL A 303 14.27 18.35 -6.60
N ILE A 304 13.68 17.18 -6.39
CA ILE A 304 12.73 16.56 -7.33
C ILE A 304 11.62 17.57 -7.62
N TYR A 305 11.24 17.68 -8.89
CA TYR A 305 10.19 18.60 -9.29
C TYR A 305 8.82 18.06 -8.88
N TYR A 306 8.06 18.92 -8.21
CA TYR A 306 6.65 18.73 -7.91
C TYR A 306 5.85 19.95 -8.41
N PRO A 307 4.67 19.79 -9.03
CA PRO A 307 3.85 20.88 -9.54
C PRO A 307 3.59 21.98 -8.53
N GLY A 308 3.31 21.62 -7.27
CA GLY A 308 3.01 22.55 -6.19
C GLY A 308 4.21 23.28 -5.58
N ILE A 309 5.45 23.03 -6.01
CA ILE A 309 6.61 23.79 -5.51
C ILE A 309 6.64 25.19 -6.14
N LYS A 310 6.79 26.22 -5.31
CA LYS A 310 7.00 27.61 -5.73
C LYS A 310 8.49 27.95 -5.59
N ALA A 311 9.05 28.58 -6.62
CA ALA A 311 10.46 29.00 -6.62
C ALA A 311 10.57 30.52 -6.55
N VAL A 312 11.33 31.02 -5.58
CA VAL A 312 11.55 32.45 -5.37
C VAL A 312 13.05 32.74 -5.49
N VAL A 313 13.40 33.68 -6.36
CA VAL A 313 14.77 34.19 -6.54
C VAL A 313 14.76 35.67 -6.23
N ASN A 314 15.54 36.09 -5.23
CA ASN A 314 15.65 37.51 -4.82
C ASN A 314 14.28 38.18 -4.55
N ARG A 315 13.39 37.47 -3.83
CA ARG A 315 12.02 37.89 -3.49
C ARG A 315 10.99 37.87 -4.64
N ASN A 316 11.41 37.53 -5.85
CA ASN A 316 10.50 37.41 -7.00
C ASN A 316 10.18 35.94 -7.28
N LEU A 317 8.90 35.64 -7.51
CA LEU A 317 8.48 34.34 -7.99
C LEU A 317 9.06 34.11 -9.39
N VAL A 318 9.67 32.95 -9.61
CA VAL A 318 10.22 32.56 -10.92
C VAL A 318 9.57 31.29 -11.42
N THR A 319 9.43 31.19 -12.73
CA THR A 319 8.98 29.96 -13.39
C THR A 319 10.04 28.89 -13.23
N LYS A 320 9.65 27.77 -12.63
CA LYS A 320 10.43 26.54 -12.55
C LYS A 320 10.25 25.71 -13.83
N GLN A 321 11.28 24.95 -14.18
CA GLN A 321 11.26 23.98 -15.27
C GLN A 321 11.72 22.62 -14.75
N VAL A 322 11.37 21.57 -15.48
CA VAL A 322 11.91 20.23 -15.25
C VAL A 322 13.29 20.17 -15.87
N SER A 323 14.31 19.80 -15.08
CA SER A 323 15.67 19.59 -15.57
C SER A 323 15.81 18.27 -16.34
N SER A 324 16.96 18.06 -16.98
CA SER A 324 17.29 16.79 -17.63
C SER A 324 17.31 15.59 -16.67
N ARG A 325 17.48 15.82 -15.36
CA ARG A 325 17.48 14.79 -14.31
C ARG A 325 16.19 14.74 -13.49
N GLY A 326 15.11 15.38 -13.95
CA GLY A 326 13.79 15.36 -13.29
C GLY A 326 13.67 16.22 -12.03
N THR A 327 14.61 17.14 -11.82
CA THR A 327 14.63 18.09 -10.70
C THR A 327 14.19 19.49 -11.12
N ILE A 328 14.18 20.41 -10.16
CA ILE A 328 13.82 21.81 -10.37
C ILE A 328 14.98 22.58 -10.98
N ALA A 329 14.77 23.09 -12.20
CA ALA A 329 15.63 24.07 -12.85
C ALA A 329 15.01 25.47 -12.74
N ILE A 330 15.79 26.48 -12.34
CA ILE A 330 15.35 27.87 -12.21
C ILE A 330 16.35 28.84 -12.86
N PRO A 331 15.87 29.96 -13.42
CA PRO A 331 16.75 31.03 -13.88
C PRO A 331 17.35 31.79 -12.69
N VAL A 332 18.65 32.07 -12.75
CA VAL A 332 19.37 32.93 -11.79
C VAL A 332 20.01 34.12 -12.50
N HIS A 333 20.03 35.26 -11.82
CA HIS A 333 20.56 36.51 -12.36
C HIS A 333 22.07 36.60 -12.12
N LYS A 334 22.76 37.50 -12.85
CA LYS A 334 24.14 37.87 -12.53
C LYS A 334 24.18 38.50 -11.13
N GLY A 335 25.18 38.15 -10.33
CA GLY A 335 25.35 38.61 -8.95
C GLY A 335 24.83 37.60 -7.92
N ALA A 336 24.54 38.10 -6.72
CA ALA A 336 24.05 37.29 -5.61
C ALA A 336 22.58 36.88 -5.82
N ASN A 337 22.29 35.59 -5.70
CA ASN A 337 20.95 35.04 -5.74
C ASN A 337 20.65 34.35 -4.42
N ARG A 338 19.59 34.80 -3.74
CA ARG A 338 18.93 34.06 -2.67
C ARG A 338 17.78 33.27 -3.28
N ILE A 339 17.86 31.96 -3.14
CA ILE A 339 16.93 31.00 -3.74
C ILE A 339 16.15 30.33 -2.62
N ILE A 340 14.83 30.31 -2.77
CA ILE A 340 13.92 29.64 -1.84
C ILE A 340 12.95 28.80 -2.68
N LEU A 341 12.93 27.50 -2.46
CA LEU A 341 11.88 26.62 -2.94
C LEU A 341 10.92 26.36 -1.78
N GLN A 342 9.63 26.58 -1.99
CA GLN A 342 8.59 26.36 -1.01
C GLN A 342 7.62 25.30 -1.52
N GLY A 343 7.51 24.19 -0.79
CA GLY A 343 6.55 23.12 -1.07
C GLY A 343 5.13 23.56 -0.69
N SER A 344 4.19 23.38 -1.61
CA SER A 344 2.76 23.49 -1.38
C SER A 344 2.01 22.46 -2.21
N TYR A 345 0.73 22.22 -1.93
CA TYR A 345 -0.13 21.43 -2.80
C TYR A 345 -0.46 22.21 -4.07
N SER A 346 -0.48 21.53 -5.22
CA SER A 346 -0.97 22.10 -6.49
C SER A 346 -2.45 22.47 -6.39
N GLU A 347 -2.92 23.30 -7.31
CA GLU A 347 -4.34 23.67 -7.39
C GLU A 347 -5.21 22.43 -7.63
N LEU A 348 -4.78 21.52 -8.51
CA LEU A 348 -5.48 20.25 -8.76
C LEU A 348 -5.51 19.37 -7.50
N ALA A 349 -4.42 19.31 -6.73
CA ALA A 349 -4.42 18.58 -5.47
C ALA A 349 -5.37 19.17 -4.43
N GLN A 350 -5.44 20.50 -4.32
CA GLN A 350 -6.37 21.17 -3.40
C GLN A 350 -7.83 20.92 -3.81
N ILE A 351 -8.16 21.08 -5.09
CA ILE A 351 -9.52 20.88 -5.61
C ILE A 351 -9.95 19.41 -5.44
N SER A 352 -9.09 18.47 -5.84
CA SER A 352 -9.38 17.03 -5.71
C SER A 352 -9.54 16.59 -4.26
N PHE A 353 -8.75 17.16 -3.33
CA PHE A 353 -8.91 16.89 -1.91
C PHE A 353 -10.27 17.38 -1.37
N ILE A 354 -10.72 18.57 -1.77
CA ILE A 354 -12.05 19.09 -1.41
C ILE A 354 -13.15 18.17 -1.97
N ILE A 355 -13.06 17.78 -3.24
CA ILE A 355 -14.04 16.87 -3.87
C ILE A 355 -14.09 15.52 -3.12
N SER A 356 -12.93 14.98 -2.75
CA SER A 356 -12.80 13.76 -1.97
C SER A 356 -13.53 13.85 -0.63
N ILE A 357 -13.30 14.93 0.15
CA ILE A 357 -13.98 15.18 1.43
C ILE A 357 -15.49 15.29 1.23
N LEU A 358 -15.95 16.07 0.26
CA LEU A 358 -17.38 16.22 -0.03
C LEU A 358 -18.00 14.87 -0.41
N GLY A 359 -17.30 14.06 -1.21
CA GLY A 359 -17.72 12.70 -1.56
C GLY A 359 -17.92 11.80 -0.35
N ILE A 360 -17.00 11.86 0.63
CA ILE A 360 -17.12 11.14 1.90
C ILE A 360 -18.33 11.62 2.68
N LEU A 361 -18.50 12.94 2.85
CA LEU A 361 -19.60 13.53 3.63
C LEU A 361 -20.97 13.20 3.04
N VAL A 362 -21.13 13.32 1.72
CA VAL A 362 -22.37 12.97 1.01
C VAL A 362 -22.65 11.48 1.11
N THR A 363 -21.65 10.62 0.90
CA THR A 363 -21.85 9.17 1.01
C THR A 363 -22.15 8.74 2.45
N GLY A 364 -21.51 9.38 3.42
CA GLY A 364 -21.75 9.16 4.85
C GLY A 364 -23.16 9.56 5.26
N SER A 365 -23.65 10.73 4.83
CA SER A 365 -25.02 11.17 5.16
C SER A 365 -26.10 10.27 4.56
N LEU A 366 -25.86 9.73 3.36
CA LEU A 366 -26.76 8.74 2.77
C LEU A 366 -26.84 7.47 3.62
N ILE A 367 -25.74 7.00 4.22
CA ILE A 367 -25.76 5.82 5.09
C ILE A 367 -26.67 6.06 6.30
N PHE A 368 -26.54 7.21 6.97
CA PHE A 368 -27.36 7.56 8.14
C PHE A 368 -28.83 7.85 7.83
N ARG A 369 -29.20 8.01 6.55
CA ARG A 369 -30.59 8.23 6.14
C ARG A 369 -31.34 6.92 5.83
N TYR A 370 -30.60 5.87 5.50
CA TYR A 370 -31.16 4.57 5.11
C TYR A 370 -30.98 3.47 6.18
N TRP A 371 -30.37 3.82 7.32
CA TRP A 371 -30.31 3.05 8.56
C TRP A 371 -30.99 3.86 9.65
#